data_AF-A0A5C4K5P9-F1
#
_entry.id   AF-A0A5C4K5P9-F1
#
_cell.length_a   1.000
_cell.length_b   1.000
_cell.length_c   1.000
_cell.angle_alpha   90.00
_cell.angle_beta   90.00
_cell.angle_gamma   90.00
#
_symmetry.space_group_name_H-M   'P 1'
#
loop_
_entity.id
_entity.type
_entity.pdbx_description
1 polymer ?
#
loop_
_entity_poly.entity_id
_entity_poly.type
_entity_poly.pdbx_seq_one_letter_code
_entity_poly.pdbx_strand_id
1 'polypeptide(L)' 'MAQVADELNVKQNLVQGLIRTGELRAFQVGGRGLWRIGRQDVEDYIEQAYRRTAERIAVGELEDGPETGDQE' A
#
# COMPACT_ATOMS: atom_id res chain seq x y z
N MET A 1 1.59 12.95 -3.47
CA MET A 1 2.01 11.53 -3.31
C MET A 1 3.11 11.33 -2.26
N ALA A 2 4.11 12.21 -2.13
CA ALA A 2 5.20 12.05 -1.14
C ALA A 2 4.73 11.82 0.31
N GLN A 3 3.68 12.52 0.75
CA GLN A 3 3.10 12.34 2.09
C GLN A 3 2.59 10.91 2.35
N VAL A 4 2.01 10.25 1.35
CA VAL A 4 1.50 8.87 1.48
C VAL A 4 2.65 7.86 1.47
N ALA A 5 3.71 8.15 0.72
CA ALA A 5 4.91 7.32 0.74
C ALA A 5 5.55 7.32 2.14
N ASP A 6 5.59 8.48 2.80
CA ASP A 6 6.06 8.63 4.17
C ASP A 6 5.14 7.91 5.18
N GLU A 7 3.82 8.13 5.08
CA GLU A 7 2.80 7.53 5.95
C GLU A 7 2.79 6.01 5.89
N LEU A 8 2.92 5.43 4.70
CA LEU A 8 2.98 3.98 4.51
C LEU A 8 4.39 3.40 4.70
N ASN A 9 5.38 4.23 4.99
CA ASN A 9 6.80 3.85 5.07
C ASN A 9 7.32 3.13 3.82
N VAL A 10 6.94 3.61 2.63
CA VAL A 10 7.31 3.03 1.33
C VAL A 10 8.01 4.03 0.41
N LYS A 11 8.67 3.52 -0.64
CA LYS A 11 9.26 4.39 -1.67
C LYS A 11 8.17 5.04 -2.53
N GLN A 12 8.38 6.29 -2.93
CA GLN A 12 7.46 7.03 -3.82
C GLN A 12 7.21 6.30 -5.16
N ASN A 13 8.19 5.56 -5.67
CA ASN A 13 8.03 4.75 -6.89
C ASN A 13 6.96 3.65 -6.72
N LEU A 14 6.85 3.06 -5.52
CA LEU A 14 5.81 2.08 -5.23
C LEU A 14 4.42 2.73 -5.27
N VAL A 15 4.26 3.87 -4.60
CA VAL A 15 3.02 4.66 -4.61
C VAL A 15 2.62 5.03 -6.05
N GLN A 16 3.58 5.45 -6.87
CA GLN A 16 3.32 5.76 -8.28
C GLN A 16 2.91 4.50 -9.08
N GLY A 17 3.51 3.35 -8.77
CA GLY A 17 3.08 2.05 -9.30
C GLY A 17 1.63 1.76 -8.98
N LEU A 18 1.23 1.87 -7.70
CA LEU A 18 -0.15 1.63 -7.25
C LEU A 18 -1.17 2.56 -7.92
N ILE A 19 -0.80 3.82 -8.14
CA ILE A 19 -1.65 4.78 -8.88
C ILE A 19 -1.82 4.34 -10.35
N ARG A 20 -0.73 3.87 -10.97
CA ARG A 20 -0.75 3.42 -12.38
C ARG A 20 -1.49 2.10 -12.56
N THR A 21 -1.43 1.18 -11.59
CA THR A 21 -2.21 -0.06 -11.59
C THR A 21 -3.67 0.17 -11.23
N GLY A 22 -3.99 1.34 -10.66
CA GLY A 22 -5.33 1.68 -10.20
C GLY A 22 -5.68 1.10 -8.82
N GLU A 23 -4.72 0.49 -8.13
CA GLU A 23 -4.91 -0.04 -6.76
C GLU A 23 -5.00 1.08 -5.73
N LEU A 24 -4.29 2.20 -5.95
CA LEU A 24 -4.39 3.38 -5.11
C LEU A 24 -5.02 4.53 -5.89
N ARG A 25 -6.20 4.96 -5.43
CA ARG A 25 -6.91 6.09 -6.04
C ARG A 25 -6.13 7.39 -5.82
N ALA A 26 -5.89 8.10 -6.92
CA ALA A 26 -5.26 9.39 -6.90
C ALA A 26 -5.80 10.25 -8.03
N PHE A 27 -5.67 11.56 -7.89
CA PHE A 27 -6.06 12.53 -8.90
C PHE A 27 -4.95 13.52 -9.15
N GLN A 28 -4.88 14.03 -10.38
CA GLN A 28 -3.95 15.06 -10.75
C GLN A 28 -4.50 16.42 -10.34
N VAL A 29 -3.70 17.19 -9.60
CA VAL A 29 -4.05 18.55 -9.18
C VAL A 29 -3.41 19.54 -10.13
N GLY A 30 -4.23 20.11 -11.00
CA GLY A 30 -3.80 21.07 -12.02
C GLY A 30 -2.92 20.45 -13.12
N GLY A 31 -2.32 21.31 -13.95
CA GLY A 31 -1.60 20.89 -15.17
C GLY A 31 -0.09 20.60 -15.02
N ARG A 32 0.42 20.36 -13.81
CA ARG A 32 1.89 20.22 -13.55
C ARG A 32 2.34 18.81 -13.15
N GLY A 33 1.58 17.76 -13.47
CA GLY A 33 2.01 16.41 -13.11
C GLY A 33 1.93 16.11 -11.61
N LEU A 34 1.26 16.95 -10.82
CA LEU A 34 1.17 16.78 -9.38
C LEU A 34 0.03 15.84 -9.02
N TRP A 35 0.35 14.70 -8.42
CA TRP A 35 -0.65 13.72 -7.96
C TRP A 35 -0.95 13.91 -6.48
N ARG A 36 -2.24 14.05 -6.15
CA ARG A 36 -2.77 14.00 -4.79
C ARG A 36 -3.56 12.71 -4.59
N ILE A 37 -3.47 12.23 -3.36
CA ILE A 37 -4.17 11.06 -2.87
C ILE A 37 -4.97 11.59 -1.70
N GLY A 38 -6.29 11.34 -1.68
CA GLY A 38 -7.12 11.72 -0.54
C GLY A 38 -6.78 10.86 0.67
N ARG A 39 -6.97 11.39 1.88
CA ARG A 39 -6.73 10.60 3.10
C ARG A 39 -7.58 9.32 3.10
N GLN A 40 -8.87 9.48 2.78
CA GLN A 40 -9.81 8.36 2.71
C GLN A 40 -9.40 7.30 1.67
N ASP A 41 -8.77 7.71 0.56
CA ASP A 41 -8.29 6.78 -0.46
C ASP A 41 -7.13 5.92 0.05
N VAL A 42 -6.25 6.50 0.89
CA VAL A 42 -5.18 5.74 1.56
C VAL A 42 -5.77 4.78 2.59
N GLU A 43 -6.70 5.27 3.41
CA GLU A 43 -7.36 4.46 4.44
C GLU A 43 -8.09 3.25 3.82
N ASP A 44 -8.83 3.48 2.72
CA ASP A 44 -9.52 2.43 1.96
C ASP A 44 -8.53 1.41 1.35
N TYR A 45 -7.41 1.89 0.80
CA TYR A 45 -6.35 1.02 0.29
C TYR A 45 -5.76 0.14 1.40
N ILE A 46 -5.47 0.72 2.57
CA ILE A 46 -4.95 -0.01 3.73
C ILE A 46 -5.95 -1.09 4.17
N GLU A 47 -7.23 -0.75 4.30
CA GLU A 47 -8.27 -1.72 4.67
C GLU A 47 -8.36 -2.88 3.67
N GLN A 48 -8.36 -2.58 2.37
CA GLN A 48 -8.38 -3.61 1.33
C GLN A 48 -7.11 -4.47 1.34
N ALA A 49 -5.94 -3.87 1.58
CA ALA A 49 -4.68 -4.61 1.69
C ALA A 49 -4.69 -5.58 2.88
N TYR A 50 -5.20 -5.15 4.03
CA TYR A 50 -5.39 -6.03 5.19
C TYR A 50 -6.39 -7.14 4.90
N ARG A 51 -7.52 -6.84 4.23
CA ARG A 51 -8.51 -7.85 3.86
C ARG A 51 -7.91 -8.92 2.95
N ARG A 52 -7.23 -8.51 1.87
CA ARG A 52 -6.55 -9.45 0.96
C ARG A 52 -5.52 -10.30 1.69
N THR A 53 -4.77 -9.69 2.61
CA THR A 53 -3.79 -10.42 3.42
C THR A 53 -4.49 -11.46 4.30
N ALA A 54 -5.53 -11.07 5.02
CA ALA A 54 -6.32 -11.96 5.87
C ALA A 54 -6.95 -13.12 5.07
N GLU A 55 -7.47 -12.85 3.88
CA GLU A 55 -8.01 -13.89 2.97
C GLU A 55 -6.92 -14.89 2.57
N ARG A 56 -5.71 -14.42 2.25
CA ARG A 56 -4.57 -15.29 1.91
C ARG A 56 -4.09 -16.11 3.10
N ILE A 57 -4.11 -15.55 4.32
CA ILE A 57 -3.79 -16.29 5.55
C ILE A 57 -4.86 -17.38 5.77
N ALA A 58 -6.14 -17.03 5.64
CA ALA A 58 -7.24 -17.95 5.87
C ALA A 58 -7.26 -19.14 4.89
N VAL A 59 -6.80 -18.92 3.66
CA VAL A 59 -6.67 -19.98 2.63
C VAL A 59 -5.36 -20.78 2.81
N GLY A 60 -4.50 -20.43 3.76
CA GLY A 60 -3.24 -21.11 4.03
C GLY A 60 -2.14 -20.86 2.99
N GLU A 61 -2.30 -19.82 2.16
CA GLU A 61 -1.33 -19.46 1.11
C GLU A 61 -0.13 -18.67 1.67
N LEU A 62 -0.31 -18.06 2.84
CA LEU A 62 0.79 -17.45 3.58
C LEU A 62 1.35 -18.51 4.52
N GLU A 63 2.33 -19.27 4.04
CA GLU A 63 3.23 -20.00 4.94
C GLU A 63 3.82 -18.96 5.91
N ASP A 64 3.63 -19.18 7.20
CA ASP A 64 4.25 -18.41 8.28
C ASP A 64 5.78 -18.48 8.07
N GLY A 65 6.33 -17.48 7.38
CA GLY A 65 7.77 -17.34 7.18
C GLY A 65 8.43 -17.23 8.54
N PRO A 66 9.62 -17.84 8.69
CA PRO A 66 9.99 -18.61 9.86
C PRO A 66 9.87 -17.81 11.14
N GLU A 67 9.33 -18.47 12.17
CA GLU A 67 9.75 -18.31 13.55
C GLU A 67 11.21 -17.83 13.57
N THR A 68 11.43 -16.54 13.86
CA THR A 68 12.77 -16.05 14.11
C THR A 68 13.16 -16.53 15.51
N GLY A 69 13.31 -17.85 15.64
CA GLY A 69 14.16 -18.47 16.63
C GLY A 69 15.55 -18.53 16.02
N ASP A 70 16.40 -17.56 16.37
CA ASP A 70 17.80 -17.72 16.78
C ASP A 70 18.48 -16.34 16.92
N GLN A 71 18.87 -15.98 18.15
CA GLN A 71 20.26 -15.99 18.69
C GLN A 71 21.05 -14.70 18.39
N GLU A 72 21.04 -13.76 19.36
CA GLU A 72 22.18 -13.50 20.28
C GLU A 72 21.73 -12.63 21.47
#